data_AF-A0A4R5AS21-F1
#
_entry.id   AF-A0A4R5AS21-F1
#
_cell.length_a   1.000
_cell.length_b   1.000
_cell.length_c   1.000
_cell.angle_alpha   90.00
_cell.angle_beta   90.00
_cell.angle_gamma   90.00
#
_symmetry.space_group_name_H-M   'P 1'
#
loop_
_entity.id
_entity.type
_entity.pdbx_description
1 polymer ?
#
loop_
_entity_poly.entity_id
_entity_poly.type
_entity_poly.pdbx_seq_one_letter_code
_entity_poly.pdbx_strand_id
1 'polypeptide(L)'
;MEPLRFGASLRDVQDYVIRLEDARGFSGRSAADQSLKLVEELGEACRAVGKLQGQPTDPTGRVNDLGAEAVDALLMLVAVINRFDIDLQRAYADQLARQHLHGQRTAPPAVTSLRDLQDYVAKRDAECGQWPVEIRSLLLVAQIGRLCSAVAVTSIAPAAGNAAELGAAATEGLTLLASVVTGYGIDLEDAFRRKEKHNDTREWR
;
A
#
# COMPACT_ATOMS: atom_id res chain seq x y z
N MET A 1 19.55 1.39 10.08
CA MET A 1 19.39 0.88 8.71
C MET A 1 19.53 2.06 7.77
N GLU A 2 20.09 1.90 6.57
CA GLU A 2 20.21 3.03 5.63
C GLU A 2 18.83 3.49 5.14
N PRO A 3 18.54 4.80 5.15
CA PRO A 3 17.29 5.33 4.63
C PRO A 3 17.08 5.00 3.16
N LEU A 4 15.83 4.85 2.74
CA LEU A 4 15.50 4.68 1.33
C LEU A 4 15.97 5.91 0.51
N ARG A 5 16.43 5.80 -0.74
CA ARG A 5 16.81 6.98 -1.55
C ARG A 5 15.58 7.72 -2.09
N PHE A 6 15.70 9.02 -2.38
CA PHE A 6 14.64 9.79 -3.05
C PHE A 6 14.39 9.25 -4.47
N GLY A 7 13.13 9.22 -4.91
CA GLY A 7 12.73 8.64 -6.19
C GLY A 7 12.99 7.14 -6.27
N ALA A 8 13.00 6.45 -5.11
CA ALA A 8 13.16 5.02 -5.04
C ALA A 8 12.08 4.29 -5.84
N SER A 9 12.52 3.25 -6.54
CA SER A 9 11.62 2.37 -7.26
C SER A 9 10.78 1.53 -6.28
N LEU A 10 9.67 0.96 -6.75
CA LEU A 10 8.89 -0.02 -6.00
C LEU A 10 9.77 -1.22 -5.61
N ARG A 11 10.73 -1.59 -6.45
CA ARG A 11 11.72 -2.62 -6.11
C ARG A 11 12.62 -2.20 -4.95
N ASP A 12 13.11 -0.97 -4.97
CA ASP A 12 13.90 -0.43 -3.85
C ASP A 12 13.09 -0.40 -2.54
N VAL A 13 11.78 -0.11 -2.61
CA VAL A 13 10.86 -0.18 -1.47
C VAL A 13 10.71 -1.63 -0.98
N GLN A 14 10.55 -2.61 -1.86
CA GLN A 14 10.52 -4.04 -1.49
C GLN A 14 11.80 -4.45 -0.76
N ASP A 15 12.96 -4.11 -1.31
CA ASP A 15 14.25 -4.43 -0.72
C ASP A 15 14.46 -3.72 0.62
N TYR A 16 13.97 -2.48 0.76
CA TYR A 16 14.00 -1.74 2.02
C TYR A 16 13.15 -2.44 3.10
N VAL A 17 11.95 -2.92 2.75
CA VAL A 17 11.09 -3.61 3.71
C VAL A 17 11.73 -4.93 4.18
N ILE A 18 12.39 -5.68 3.28
CA ILE A 18 13.16 -6.87 3.67
C ILE A 18 14.21 -6.51 4.73
N ARG A 19 15.04 -5.50 4.47
CA ARG A 19 16.06 -5.03 5.44
C ARG A 19 15.44 -4.53 6.75
N LEU A 20 14.26 -3.91 6.69
CA LEU A 20 13.52 -3.42 7.85
C LEU A 20 13.04 -4.57 8.74
N GLU A 21 12.47 -5.62 8.14
CA GLU A 21 12.04 -6.80 8.87
C GLU A 21 13.22 -7.54 9.49
N ASP A 22 14.32 -7.69 8.76
CA ASP A 22 15.56 -8.31 9.26
C ASP A 22 16.11 -7.55 10.47
N ALA A 23 16.23 -6.23 10.38
CA ALA A 23 16.73 -5.39 11.47
C ALA A 23 15.85 -5.43 12.72
N ARG A 24 14.56 -5.75 12.59
CA ARG A 24 13.59 -5.81 13.68
C ARG A 24 13.27 -7.24 14.15
N GLY A 25 13.89 -8.26 13.55
CA GLY A 25 13.64 -9.67 13.89
C GLY A 25 12.25 -10.17 13.45
N PHE A 26 11.67 -9.59 12.40
CA PHE A 26 10.35 -9.94 11.89
C PHE A 26 10.37 -10.83 10.63
N SER A 27 11.55 -11.17 10.11
CA SER A 27 11.72 -12.00 8.92
C SER A 27 11.08 -13.39 9.04
N GLY A 28 10.88 -13.90 10.26
CA GLY A 28 10.21 -15.18 10.52
C GLY A 28 8.68 -15.16 10.51
N ARG A 29 8.03 -13.98 10.47
CA ARG A 29 6.56 -13.88 10.53
C ARG A 29 5.90 -14.42 9.26
N SER A 30 4.77 -15.09 9.37
CA SER A 30 4.10 -15.62 8.18
C SER A 30 3.42 -14.52 7.34
N ALA A 31 3.08 -14.82 6.09
CA ALA A 31 2.26 -13.93 5.25
C ALA A 31 0.89 -13.65 5.89
N ALA A 32 0.30 -14.64 6.58
CA ALA A 32 -0.94 -14.46 7.31
C ALA A 32 -0.78 -13.49 8.49
N ASP A 33 0.29 -13.62 9.29
CA ASP A 33 0.57 -12.69 10.40
C ASP A 33 0.76 -11.25 9.90
N GLN A 34 1.51 -11.09 8.80
CA GLN A 34 1.70 -9.78 8.18
C GLN A 34 0.40 -9.23 7.57
N SER A 35 -0.50 -10.09 7.10
CA SER A 35 -1.81 -9.66 6.59
C SER A 35 -2.71 -9.16 7.72
N LEU A 36 -2.65 -9.76 8.91
CA LEU A 36 -3.36 -9.24 10.09
C LEU A 36 -2.82 -7.86 10.50
N LYS A 37 -1.49 -7.67 10.46
CA LYS A 37 -0.89 -6.35 10.69
C LYS A 37 -1.28 -5.33 9.62
N LEU A 38 -1.28 -5.71 8.35
CA LEU A 38 -1.78 -4.86 7.28
C LEU A 38 -3.22 -4.38 7.53
N VAL A 39 -4.12 -5.27 7.98
CA VAL A 39 -5.50 -4.89 8.29
C VAL A 39 -5.59 -3.95 9.48
N GLU A 40 -4.72 -4.11 10.48
CA GLU A 40 -4.59 -3.19 11.63
C GLU A 40 -4.19 -1.78 11.18
N GLU A 41 -3.10 -1.66 10.41
CA GLU A 41 -2.61 -0.37 9.90
C GLU A 41 -3.61 0.29 8.93
N LEU A 42 -4.30 -0.52 8.11
CA LEU A 42 -5.38 -0.04 7.26
C LEU A 42 -6.56 0.51 8.08
N GLY A 43 -6.88 -0.13 9.20
CA GLY A 43 -7.88 0.35 10.15
C GLY A 43 -7.51 1.70 10.75
N GLU A 44 -6.24 1.91 11.11
CA GLU A 44 -5.72 3.21 11.57
C GLU A 44 -5.81 4.27 10.48
N ALA A 45 -5.44 3.95 9.24
CA ALA A 45 -5.58 4.86 8.11
C ALA A 45 -7.05 5.26 7.87
N CYS A 46 -7.98 4.31 7.88
CA CYS A 46 -9.41 4.58 7.76
C CYS A 46 -9.96 5.43 8.92
N ARG A 47 -9.46 5.24 10.14
CA ARG A 47 -9.82 6.08 11.30
C ARG A 47 -9.32 7.52 11.11
N ALA A 48 -8.11 7.71 10.58
CA ALA A 48 -7.57 9.03 10.25
C ALA A 48 -8.41 9.72 9.17
N VAL A 49 -8.85 9.00 8.12
CA VAL A 49 -9.81 9.50 7.13
C VAL A 49 -11.13 9.92 7.80
N GLY A 50 -11.70 9.09 8.66
CA GLY A 50 -12.94 9.41 9.37
C GLY A 50 -12.84 10.71 10.18
N LYS A 51 -11.72 10.92 10.88
CA LYS A 51 -11.43 12.16 11.60
C LYS A 51 -11.37 13.37 10.67
N LEU A 52 -10.70 13.25 9.53
CA LEU A 52 -10.61 14.34 8.54
C LEU A 52 -11.98 14.68 7.92
N GLN A 53 -12.91 13.71 7.88
CA GLN A 53 -14.31 13.91 7.49
C GLN A 53 -15.22 14.39 8.63
N GLY A 54 -14.66 14.71 9.80
CA GLY A 54 -15.42 15.19 10.95
C GLY A 54 -16.31 14.13 11.60
N GLN A 55 -16.04 12.83 11.36
CA GLN A 55 -16.74 11.77 12.08
C GLN A 55 -16.35 11.78 13.57
N PRO A 56 -17.29 11.45 14.47
CA PRO A 56 -16.99 11.32 15.89
C PRO A 56 -15.86 10.30 16.11
N THR A 57 -14.78 10.75 16.73
CA THR A 57 -13.68 9.88 17.15
C THR A 57 -13.78 9.61 18.63
N ASP A 58 -13.32 8.44 19.06
CA ASP A 58 -13.09 8.16 20.47
C ASP A 58 -12.17 9.26 21.06
N PRO A 59 -12.62 10.03 22.07
CA PRO A 59 -11.81 11.08 22.68
C PRO A 59 -10.51 10.56 23.32
N THR A 60 -10.49 9.26 23.68
CA THR A 60 -9.36 8.58 24.29
C THR A 60 -8.49 7.83 23.28
N GLY A 61 -9.00 7.65 22.05
CA GLY A 61 -8.33 6.93 21.00
C GLY A 61 -7.20 7.74 20.38
N ARG A 62 -6.02 7.14 20.24
CA ARG A 62 -4.95 7.73 19.43
C ARG A 62 -5.39 7.71 17.97
N VAL A 63 -5.43 8.88 17.33
CA VAL A 63 -5.60 9.00 15.88
C VAL A 63 -4.36 9.72 15.37
N ASN A 64 -3.57 8.97 14.62
CA ASN A 64 -2.33 9.43 14.04
C ASN A 64 -2.58 10.20 12.73
N ASP A 65 -1.52 10.80 12.20
CA ASP A 65 -1.54 11.49 10.90
C ASP A 65 -1.83 10.50 9.76
N LEU A 66 -2.75 10.85 8.84
CA LEU A 66 -3.13 9.97 7.73
C LEU A 66 -1.92 9.55 6.88
N GLY A 67 -0.96 10.45 6.65
CA GLY A 67 0.25 10.12 5.92
C GLY A 67 1.09 9.07 6.64
N ALA A 68 1.24 9.19 7.96
CA ALA A 68 1.96 8.23 8.79
C ALA A 68 1.30 6.83 8.79
N GLU A 69 -0.03 6.76 8.80
CA GLU A 69 -0.77 5.49 8.76
C GLU A 69 -0.82 4.87 7.38
N ALA A 70 -0.89 5.69 6.32
CA ALA A 70 -0.78 5.21 4.95
C ALA A 70 0.60 4.59 4.70
N VAL A 71 1.67 5.14 5.28
CA VAL A 71 3.00 4.54 5.18
C VAL A 71 3.07 3.20 5.89
N ASP A 72 2.49 3.06 7.08
CA ASP A 72 2.48 1.77 7.78
C ASP A 72 1.69 0.72 6.99
N ALA A 73 0.52 1.09 6.44
CA ALA A 73 -0.24 0.23 5.55
C ALA A 73 0.56 -0.17 4.28
N LEU A 74 1.29 0.77 3.67
CA LEU A 74 2.19 0.50 2.55
C LEU A 74 3.29 -0.51 2.96
N LEU A 75 3.98 -0.28 4.07
CA LEU A 75 5.06 -1.15 4.54
C LEU A 75 4.55 -2.57 4.81
N MET A 76 3.38 -2.71 5.43
CA MET A 76 2.78 -4.02 5.70
C MET A 76 2.29 -4.70 4.42
N LEU A 77 1.73 -3.96 3.46
CA LEU A 77 1.35 -4.51 2.15
C LEU A 77 2.58 -5.07 1.44
N VAL A 78 3.67 -4.29 1.39
CA VAL A 78 4.92 -4.73 0.78
C VAL A 78 5.50 -5.94 1.52
N ALA A 79 5.45 -5.97 2.85
CA ALA A 79 5.91 -7.12 3.65
C ALA A 79 5.14 -8.41 3.30
N VAL A 80 3.81 -8.33 3.12
CA VAL A 80 2.98 -9.45 2.67
C VAL A 80 3.44 -9.95 1.30
N ILE A 81 3.60 -9.04 0.34
CA ILE A 81 3.91 -9.39 -1.04
C ILE A 81 5.31 -9.98 -1.21
N ASN A 82 6.27 -9.50 -0.41
CA ASN A 82 7.61 -10.07 -0.36
C ASN A 82 7.61 -11.55 0.06
N ARG A 83 6.61 -12.03 0.84
CA ARG A 83 6.52 -13.44 1.24
C ARG A 83 6.19 -14.39 0.08
N PHE A 84 5.66 -13.85 -1.00
CA PHE A 84 5.30 -14.61 -2.19
C PHE A 84 6.28 -14.41 -3.35
N ASP A 85 7.39 -13.70 -3.13
CA ASP A 85 8.40 -13.37 -4.16
C ASP A 85 7.77 -12.68 -5.40
N ILE A 86 6.75 -11.87 -5.16
CA ILE A 86 6.07 -11.13 -6.22
C ILE A 86 6.79 -9.80 -6.42
N ASP A 87 7.28 -9.55 -7.64
CA ASP A 87 7.84 -8.26 -8.03
C ASP A 87 6.68 -7.26 -8.27
N LEU A 88 6.55 -6.27 -7.38
CA LEU A 88 5.46 -5.29 -7.43
C LEU A 88 5.55 -4.41 -8.68
N GLN A 89 6.76 -4.04 -9.09
CA GLN A 89 6.94 -3.21 -10.28
C GLN A 89 6.51 -3.96 -11.54
N ARG A 90 6.86 -5.25 -11.64
CA ARG A 90 6.40 -6.14 -12.71
C ARG A 90 4.87 -6.31 -12.67
N ALA A 91 4.30 -6.53 -11.49
CA ALA A 91 2.85 -6.68 -11.32
C ALA A 91 2.08 -5.44 -11.81
N TYR A 92 2.59 -4.23 -11.52
CA TYR A 92 2.02 -2.99 -12.04
C TYR A 92 2.10 -2.89 -13.56
N ALA A 93 3.26 -3.19 -14.14
CA ALA A 93 3.44 -3.18 -15.59
C ALA A 93 2.46 -4.13 -16.29
N ASP A 94 2.32 -5.34 -15.75
CA ASP A 94 1.39 -6.35 -16.28
C ASP A 94 -0.07 -5.91 -16.13
N GLN A 95 -0.46 -5.32 -14.99
CA GLN A 95 -1.82 -4.80 -14.78
C GLN A 95 -2.16 -3.68 -15.76
N LEU A 96 -1.27 -2.70 -15.92
CA LEU A 96 -1.49 -1.57 -16.81
C LEU A 96 -1.52 -2.00 -18.29
N ALA A 97 -0.71 -2.99 -18.67
CA ALA A 97 -0.77 -3.60 -20.00
C ALA A 97 -2.13 -4.29 -20.24
N ARG A 98 -2.69 -5.00 -19.26
CA ARG A 98 -4.03 -5.61 -19.37
C ARG A 98 -5.13 -4.56 -19.53
N GLN A 99 -5.07 -3.47 -18.77
CA GLN A 99 -6.02 -2.36 -18.86
C GLN A 99 -5.94 -1.66 -20.23
N HIS A 100 -4.73 -1.47 -20.77
CA HIS A 100 -4.53 -0.93 -22.12
C HIS A 100 -5.22 -1.79 -23.19
N LEU A 101 -5.07 -3.13 -23.12
CA LEU A 101 -5.72 -4.08 -24.04
C LEU A 101 -7.26 -3.98 -24.03
N HIS A 102 -7.86 -3.50 -22.93
CA HIS A 102 -9.32 -3.51 -22.73
C HIS A 102 -10.01 -2.16 -22.98
N GLY A 103 -9.31 -1.05 -23.30
CA GLY A 103 -10.07 0.19 -23.54
C GLY A 103 -9.40 1.53 -23.86
N GLN A 104 -8.07 1.69 -24.00
CA GLN A 104 -7.49 3.02 -24.30
C GLN A 104 -6.27 3.02 -25.25
N ARG A 105 -6.15 4.09 -26.07
CA ARG A 105 -5.21 4.26 -27.21
C ARG A 105 -3.83 4.86 -26.86
N THR A 106 -3.53 5.15 -25.59
CA THR A 106 -2.21 5.68 -25.18
C THR A 106 -1.44 4.66 -24.36
N ALA A 107 -0.11 4.66 -24.49
CA ALA A 107 0.75 3.75 -23.74
C ALA A 107 0.56 3.98 -22.23
N PRO A 108 0.44 2.91 -21.43
CA PRO A 108 0.30 3.05 -19.99
C PRO A 108 1.53 3.78 -19.39
N PRO A 109 1.34 4.64 -18.38
CA PRO A 109 2.45 5.29 -17.70
C PRO A 109 3.31 4.24 -17.00
N ALA A 110 4.62 4.45 -16.97
CA ALA A 110 5.52 3.61 -16.20
C ALA A 110 5.40 3.98 -14.71
N VAL A 111 4.70 3.16 -13.94
CA VAL A 111 4.67 3.28 -12.48
C VAL A 111 5.89 2.56 -11.92
N THR A 112 6.97 3.30 -11.69
CA THR A 112 8.22 2.74 -11.17
C THR A 112 8.50 3.13 -9.73
N SER A 113 7.99 4.26 -9.26
CA SER A 113 8.18 4.80 -7.91
C SER A 113 6.84 5.14 -7.24
N LEU A 114 6.87 5.47 -5.94
CA LEU A 114 5.70 6.02 -5.23
C LEU A 114 5.24 7.34 -5.84
N ARG A 115 6.18 8.17 -6.32
CA ARG A 115 5.89 9.43 -7.00
C ARG A 115 5.15 9.18 -8.32
N ASP A 116 5.66 8.27 -9.15
CA ASP A 116 5.01 7.92 -10.42
C ASP A 116 3.59 7.38 -10.19
N LEU A 117 3.40 6.59 -9.12
CA LEU A 117 2.10 6.08 -8.75
C LEU A 117 1.12 7.22 -8.39
N GLN A 118 1.55 8.18 -7.59
CA GLN A 118 0.70 9.32 -7.23
C GLN A 118 0.41 10.21 -8.43
N ASP A 119 1.39 10.47 -9.30
CA ASP A 119 1.19 11.24 -10.52
C ASP A 119 0.23 10.53 -11.48
N TYR A 120 0.34 9.20 -11.61
CA TYR A 120 -0.62 8.37 -12.36
C TYR A 120 -2.04 8.50 -11.80
N VAL A 121 -2.21 8.35 -10.48
CA VAL A 121 -3.51 8.44 -9.83
C VAL A 121 -4.11 9.84 -9.96
N ALA A 122 -3.32 10.89 -9.75
CA ALA A 122 -3.77 12.27 -9.91
C ALA A 122 -4.23 12.57 -11.33
N LYS A 123 -3.48 12.10 -12.34
CA LYS A 123 -3.86 12.22 -13.75
C LYS A 123 -5.16 11.48 -14.05
N ARG A 124 -5.28 10.22 -13.62
CA ARG A 124 -6.48 9.40 -13.81
C ARG A 124 -7.70 10.05 -13.17
N ASP A 125 -7.58 10.55 -11.94
CA ASP A 125 -8.67 11.19 -11.22
C ASP A 125 -9.09 12.52 -11.87
N ALA A 126 -8.15 13.25 -12.49
CA ALA A 126 -8.45 14.46 -13.27
C ALA A 126 -9.18 14.14 -14.59
N GLU A 127 -8.88 13.01 -15.24
CA GLU A 127 -9.48 12.60 -16.51
C GLU A 127 -10.83 11.90 -16.36
N CYS A 128 -10.96 11.00 -15.38
CA CYS A 128 -12.15 10.16 -15.19
C CYS A 128 -13.12 10.69 -14.13
N GLY A 129 -12.76 11.79 -13.47
CA GLY A 129 -13.43 12.22 -12.25
C GLY A 129 -13.06 11.35 -11.06
N GLN A 130 -13.45 11.82 -9.89
CA GLN A 130 -12.92 11.30 -8.64
C GLN A 130 -14.07 10.92 -7.70
N TRP A 131 -14.02 9.71 -7.14
CA TRP A 131 -14.97 9.31 -6.11
C TRP A 131 -14.70 10.08 -4.81
N PRO A 132 -15.68 10.24 -3.91
CA PRO A 132 -15.43 10.74 -2.55
C PRO A 132 -14.39 9.87 -1.84
N VAL A 133 -13.55 10.48 -0.99
CA VAL A 133 -12.42 9.79 -0.34
C VAL A 133 -12.88 8.65 0.59
N GLU A 134 -14.09 8.73 1.13
CA GLU A 134 -14.74 7.69 1.90
C GLU A 134 -15.01 6.46 1.03
N ILE A 135 -15.53 6.67 -0.19
CA ILE A 135 -15.77 5.59 -1.14
C ILE A 135 -14.45 4.95 -1.58
N ARG A 136 -13.41 5.76 -1.83
CA ARG A 136 -12.07 5.24 -2.12
C ARG A 136 -11.50 4.40 -0.97
N SER A 137 -11.75 4.83 0.27
CA SER A 137 -11.32 4.10 1.47
C SER A 137 -12.05 2.76 1.60
N LEU A 138 -13.35 2.71 1.30
CA LEU A 138 -14.10 1.45 1.27
C LEU A 138 -13.61 0.51 0.15
N LEU A 139 -13.31 1.05 -1.03
CA LEU A 139 -12.71 0.27 -2.12
C LEU A 139 -11.33 -0.26 -1.73
N LEU A 140 -10.50 0.55 -1.06
CA LEU A 140 -9.21 0.12 -0.53
C LEU A 140 -9.38 -1.07 0.42
N VAL A 141 -10.28 -0.97 1.40
CA VAL A 141 -10.61 -2.06 2.32
C VAL A 141 -11.05 -3.32 1.56
N ALA A 142 -11.90 -3.16 0.54
CA ALA A 142 -12.33 -4.29 -0.28
C ALA A 142 -11.16 -4.96 -1.02
N GLN A 143 -10.19 -4.21 -1.53
CA GLN A 143 -9.00 -4.77 -2.19
C GLN A 143 -8.08 -5.48 -1.21
N ILE A 144 -7.83 -4.87 -0.05
CA ILE A 144 -7.00 -5.51 0.98
C ILE A 144 -7.69 -6.79 1.48
N GLY A 145 -9.02 -6.81 1.58
CA GLY A 145 -9.79 -8.03 1.83
C GLY A 145 -9.57 -9.12 0.77
N ARG A 146 -9.52 -8.75 -0.52
CA ARG A 146 -9.19 -9.70 -1.61
C ARG A 146 -7.76 -10.20 -1.51
N LEU A 147 -6.80 -9.32 -1.21
CA LEU A 147 -5.42 -9.73 -0.96
C LEU A 147 -5.35 -10.75 0.19
N CYS A 148 -5.97 -10.46 1.33
CA CYS A 148 -6.04 -11.37 2.47
C CYS A 148 -6.70 -12.71 2.12
N SER A 149 -7.74 -12.70 1.28
CA SER A 149 -8.39 -13.92 0.79
C SER A 149 -7.44 -14.76 -0.06
N ALA A 150 -6.73 -14.14 -1.01
CA ALA A 150 -5.74 -14.81 -1.85
C ALA A 150 -4.55 -15.35 -1.03
N VAL A 151 -4.10 -14.60 0.00
CA VAL A 151 -3.09 -15.06 0.97
C VAL A 151 -3.58 -16.29 1.72
N ALA A 152 -4.81 -16.28 2.22
CA ALA A 152 -5.38 -17.40 2.95
C ALA A 152 -5.47 -18.66 2.08
N VAL A 153 -5.96 -18.54 0.84
CA VAL A 153 -6.01 -19.66 -0.12
C VAL A 153 -4.60 -20.20 -0.37
N THR A 154 -3.63 -19.34 -0.66
CA THR A 154 -2.25 -19.74 -0.95
C THR A 154 -1.57 -20.37 0.26
N SER A 155 -1.91 -19.94 1.48
CA SER A 155 -1.34 -20.46 2.72
C SER A 155 -1.92 -21.82 3.11
N ILE A 156 -3.21 -22.06 2.84
CA ILE A 156 -3.90 -23.32 3.16
C ILE A 156 -3.67 -24.37 2.07
N ALA A 157 -3.68 -23.96 0.81
CA ALA A 157 -3.56 -24.82 -0.35
C ALA A 157 -2.61 -24.19 -1.38
N PRO A 158 -1.28 -24.33 -1.22
CA PRO A 158 -0.29 -23.68 -2.08
C PRO A 158 -0.47 -23.97 -3.58
N ALA A 159 -0.90 -25.18 -3.94
CA ALA A 159 -1.17 -25.57 -5.33
C ALA A 159 -2.38 -24.85 -5.96
N ALA A 160 -3.29 -24.30 -5.14
CA ALA A 160 -4.43 -23.50 -5.57
C ALA A 160 -4.15 -21.99 -5.52
N GLY A 161 -3.01 -21.58 -4.97
CA GLY A 161 -2.59 -20.18 -4.91
C GLY A 161 -2.34 -19.60 -6.30
N ASN A 162 -2.64 -18.31 -6.46
CA ASN A 162 -2.47 -17.59 -7.71
C ASN A 162 -1.64 -16.33 -7.51
N ALA A 163 -0.36 -16.39 -7.87
CA ALA A 163 0.56 -15.26 -7.76
C ALA A 163 0.09 -14.03 -8.57
N ALA A 164 -0.60 -14.23 -9.69
CA ALA A 164 -1.14 -13.13 -10.48
C ALA A 164 -2.32 -12.45 -9.79
N GLU A 165 -3.12 -13.19 -9.02
CA GLU A 165 -4.22 -12.64 -8.22
C GLU A 165 -3.68 -11.86 -7.01
N LEU A 166 -2.70 -12.42 -6.30
CA LEU A 166 -1.98 -11.72 -5.22
C LEU A 166 -1.37 -10.41 -5.73
N GLY A 167 -0.66 -10.46 -6.85
CA GLY A 167 -0.08 -9.29 -7.49
C GLY A 167 -1.13 -8.24 -7.85
N ALA A 168 -2.22 -8.64 -8.52
CA ALA A 168 -3.29 -7.73 -8.90
C ALA A 168 -3.99 -7.07 -7.69
N ALA A 169 -4.31 -7.86 -6.65
CA ALA A 169 -4.93 -7.32 -5.44
C ALA A 169 -4.01 -6.33 -4.73
N ALA A 170 -2.70 -6.59 -4.71
CA ALA A 170 -1.71 -5.70 -4.13
C ALA A 170 -1.55 -4.39 -4.90
N THR A 171 -1.49 -4.45 -6.23
CA THR A 171 -1.37 -3.27 -7.08
C THR A 171 -2.64 -2.42 -7.04
N GLU A 172 -3.83 -3.03 -7.04
CA GLU A 172 -5.10 -2.31 -6.84
C GLU A 172 -5.19 -1.68 -5.44
N GLY A 173 -4.79 -2.42 -4.39
CA GLY A 173 -4.73 -1.91 -3.02
C GLY A 173 -3.79 -0.72 -2.90
N LEU A 174 -2.56 -0.82 -3.42
CA LEU A 174 -1.60 0.26 -3.39
C LEU A 174 -2.06 1.48 -4.22
N THR A 175 -2.72 1.26 -5.36
CA THR A 175 -3.31 2.34 -6.17
C THR A 175 -4.40 3.09 -5.38
N LEU A 176 -5.26 2.38 -4.66
CA LEU A 176 -6.31 3.02 -3.87
C LEU A 176 -5.77 3.71 -2.62
N LEU A 177 -4.75 3.15 -1.97
CA LEU A 177 -4.04 3.80 -0.89
C LEU A 177 -3.46 5.15 -1.35
N ALA A 178 -2.76 5.14 -2.49
CA ALA A 178 -2.25 6.35 -3.13
C ALA A 178 -3.38 7.34 -3.47
N SER A 179 -4.53 6.86 -3.95
CA SER A 179 -5.69 7.71 -4.27
C SER A 179 -6.37 8.31 -3.06
N VAL A 180 -6.41 7.62 -1.92
CA VAL A 180 -6.92 8.18 -0.66
C VAL A 180 -6.03 9.32 -0.18
N VAL A 181 -4.71 9.12 -0.08
CA VAL A 181 -3.79 10.16 0.42
C VAL A 181 -3.68 11.34 -0.55
N THR A 182 -3.72 11.08 -1.86
CA THR A 182 -3.74 12.14 -2.89
C THR A 182 -5.01 12.98 -2.79
N GLY A 183 -6.16 12.37 -2.43
CA GLY A 183 -7.42 13.10 -2.19
C GLY A 183 -7.36 14.11 -1.04
N TYR A 184 -6.38 13.98 -0.14
CA TYR A 184 -6.09 14.93 0.94
C TYR A 184 -4.86 15.79 0.69
N GLY A 185 -4.27 15.73 -0.51
CA GLY A 185 -3.06 16.49 -0.85
C GLY A 185 -1.80 16.00 -0.12
N ILE A 186 -1.77 14.75 0.33
CA ILE A 186 -0.62 14.17 1.03
C ILE A 186 0.33 13.54 0.00
N ASP A 187 1.57 14.03 -0.03
CA ASP A 187 2.68 13.36 -0.73
C ASP A 187 3.14 12.14 0.08
N LEU A 188 3.04 10.96 -0.53
CA LEU A 188 3.31 9.66 0.09
C LEU A 188 4.80 9.41 0.27
N GLU A 189 5.65 9.91 -0.63
CA GLU A 189 7.09 9.83 -0.48
C GLU A 189 7.54 10.70 0.71
N ASP A 190 7.05 11.94 0.80
CA ASP A 190 7.35 12.80 1.95
C ASP A 190 6.79 12.22 3.25
N ALA A 191 5.60 11.63 3.23
CA ALA A 191 5.04 10.93 4.39
C ALA A 191 5.93 9.77 4.82
N PHE A 192 6.45 8.99 3.87
CA PHE A 192 7.38 7.89 4.12
C PHE A 192 8.62 8.39 4.85
N ARG A 193 9.22 9.49 4.38
CA ARG A 193 10.40 10.10 5.02
C ARG A 193 10.13 10.54 6.45
N ARG A 194 9.00 11.21 6.68
CA ARG A 194 8.60 11.63 8.02
C ARG A 194 8.45 10.42 8.94
N LYS A 195 7.87 9.32 8.45
CA LYS A 195 7.69 8.09 9.21
C LYS A 195 9.01 7.39 9.51
N GLU A 196 9.90 7.30 8.52
CA GLU A 196 11.25 6.74 8.66
C GLU A 196 12.03 7.47 9.76
N LYS A 197 12.09 8.81 9.68
CA LYS A 197 12.72 9.65 10.70
C LYS A 197 12.10 9.49 12.09
N HIS A 198 10.77 9.37 12.17
CA HIS A 198 10.09 9.13 13.44
C HIS A 198 10.46 7.75 14.02
N ASN A 199 10.49 6.71 13.18
CA ASN A 199 10.78 5.34 13.59
C ASN A 199 12.23 5.15 14.06
N ASP A 200 13.18 5.92 13.54
CA ASP A 200 14.58 5.93 14.01
C ASP A 200 14.72 6.43 15.45
N THR A 201 13.74 7.17 15.97
CA THR A 201 13.74 7.69 17.35
C THR A 201 13.00 6.79 18.35
N ARG A 202 12.39 5.69 17.91
CA ARG A 202 11.60 4.80 18.78
C ARG A 202 12.43 3.62 19.25
N GLU A 203 12.41 3.37 20.57
CA GLU A 203 12.78 2.07 21.12
C GLU A 203 11.66 1.07 20.81
N TRP A 204 11.97 0.07 20.00
CA TRP A 204 11.09 -1.06 19.75
C TRP A 204 11.22 -2.01 20.94
N ARG A 205 10.14 -2.18 21.72
CA ARG A 205 10.06 -3.11 22.86
C ARG A 205 9.22 -4.33 22.48
#